data_AF-A0A1W6CNS5-F1
#
_entry.id   AF-A0A1W6CNS5-F1
#
_cell.length_a   1.000
_cell.length_b   1.000
_cell.length_c   1.000
_cell.angle_alpha   90.00
_cell.angle_beta   90.00
_cell.angle_gamma   90.00
#
_symmetry.space_group_name_H-M   'P 1'
#
loop_
_entity.id
_entity.type
_entity.pdbx_description
1 polymer ?
#
loop_
_entity_poly.entity_id
_entity_poly.type
_entity_poly.pdbx_seq_one_letter_code
_entity_poly.pdbx_strand_id
1 'polypeptide(L)'
;MVAEKGRNSLALLAGLALLVTAISAWLSPGWIPRILFVLSGGLVIAQHLSTGRGLMLMAPTFWLGQQAGLFYSVIPALIEWTWAGEGLWLPLHDAQMQAYFGSHVESEIMQFACLCLGAQVALGLLCQPPVPVSSQEGMRLRWTSVLALGLAVICLSEWAVSRLSGPAAVQAALHLFIPGWMAAGMVVLTLQATWSGQWRPLLLVAPIALGSQFLLWHGKHPLYLLGTLLVLSALRRPFRSSLRIMGLAVIALPLLLAGVTMARYELNYVGMDMSTSQRTATLVRYVLVAKLLKRQSESAACLADVLAEHGADGVGEPWYWAAALVPRVLWPEKPSLSLGSDYAVAYCGYAPEDVDRGGAGVHSASITLLGQPVIHGGLAGLRLAEAGLILTLAGAAVLARRHPAGLAAMAAMMPWLMDFDQDFALYLALAVKTLLLQSPILLFAGWCWRRL
;
A
#
# COMPACT_ATOMS: atom_id res chain seq x y z
N MET A 1 -14.16 26.22 22.84
CA MET A 1 -15.45 25.50 22.94
C MET A 1 -16.16 25.30 21.60
N VAL A 2 -16.56 26.34 20.84
CA VAL A 2 -17.31 26.16 19.57
C VAL A 2 -16.52 25.37 18.51
N ALA A 3 -15.23 25.67 18.34
CA ALA A 3 -14.35 24.95 17.41
C ALA A 3 -14.07 23.49 17.82
N GLU A 4 -14.22 23.15 19.09
CA GLU A 4 -13.99 21.80 19.62
C GLU A 4 -15.23 20.91 19.45
N LYS A 5 -16.42 21.51 19.62
CA LYS A 5 -17.71 20.87 19.36
C LYS A 5 -17.84 20.46 17.88
N GLY A 6 -17.45 21.32 16.94
CA GLY A 6 -17.46 21.00 15.51
C GLY A 6 -16.52 19.87 15.10
N ARG A 7 -15.37 19.72 15.78
CA ARG A 7 -14.39 18.64 15.50
C ARG A 7 -14.89 17.27 15.90
N ASN A 8 -15.53 17.17 17.06
CA ASN A 8 -16.07 15.91 17.55
C ASN A 8 -17.27 15.46 16.70
N SER A 9 -18.09 16.40 16.21
CA SER A 9 -19.19 16.09 15.31
C SER A 9 -18.73 15.44 14.00
N LEU A 10 -17.66 15.95 13.37
CA LEU A 10 -17.21 15.41 12.08
C LEU A 10 -16.56 14.03 12.22
N ALA A 11 -15.87 13.77 13.33
CA ALA A 11 -15.34 12.45 13.65
C ALA A 11 -16.46 11.44 13.96
N LEU A 12 -17.49 11.84 14.71
CA LEU A 12 -18.68 11.01 14.95
C LEU A 12 -19.40 10.69 13.65
N LEU A 13 -19.57 11.68 12.76
CA LEU A 13 -20.15 11.47 11.43
C LEU A 13 -19.32 10.50 10.58
N ALA A 14 -17.99 10.63 10.58
CA ALA A 14 -17.11 9.71 9.86
C ALA A 14 -17.21 8.28 10.42
N GLY A 15 -17.20 8.12 11.75
CA GLY A 15 -17.36 6.82 12.41
C GLY A 15 -18.72 6.18 12.12
N LEU A 16 -19.81 6.95 12.18
CA LEU A 16 -21.15 6.49 11.84
C LEU A 16 -21.24 6.11 10.35
N ALA A 17 -20.68 6.90 9.45
CA ALA A 17 -20.68 6.61 8.02
C ALA A 17 -19.92 5.30 7.71
N LEU A 18 -18.78 5.07 8.37
CA LEU A 18 -18.04 3.80 8.26
C LEU A 18 -18.84 2.61 8.80
N LEU A 19 -19.52 2.78 9.94
CA LEU A 19 -20.39 1.74 10.50
C LEU A 19 -21.55 1.41 9.55
N VAL A 20 -22.22 2.43 9.00
CA VAL A 20 -23.29 2.26 8.00
C VAL A 20 -22.76 1.60 6.74
N THR A 21 -21.54 1.96 6.30
CA THR A 21 -20.87 1.31 5.16
C THR A 21 -20.64 -0.17 5.42
N ALA A 22 -20.10 -0.52 6.58
CA ALA A 22 -19.84 -1.92 6.96
C ALA A 22 -21.14 -2.74 7.06
N ILE A 23 -22.18 -2.19 7.69
CA ILE A 23 -23.50 -2.83 7.76
C ILE A 23 -24.11 -2.98 6.36
N SER A 24 -24.04 -1.94 5.53
CA SER A 24 -24.54 -2.00 4.15
C SER A 24 -23.80 -3.04 3.32
N ALA A 25 -22.47 -3.15 3.47
CA ALA A 25 -21.67 -4.15 2.76
C ALA A 25 -22.08 -5.57 3.16
N TRP A 26 -22.44 -5.77 4.42
CA TRP A 26 -22.93 -7.05 4.92
C TRP A 26 -24.34 -7.39 4.43
N LEU A 27 -25.27 -6.42 4.43
CA LEU A 27 -26.67 -6.64 4.05
C LEU A 27 -26.91 -6.73 2.54
N SER A 28 -26.19 -5.92 1.76
CA SER A 28 -26.37 -5.82 0.31
C SER A 28 -25.04 -5.43 -0.35
N PRO A 29 -24.18 -6.42 -0.62
CA PRO A 29 -22.97 -6.17 -1.40
C PRO A 29 -23.36 -5.67 -2.80
N GLY A 30 -22.74 -4.56 -3.23
CA GLY A 30 -23.12 -3.87 -4.47
C GLY A 30 -22.66 -2.40 -4.51
N TRP A 31 -23.32 -1.58 -5.33
CA TRP A 31 -22.90 -0.18 -5.52
C TRP A 31 -23.09 0.71 -4.30
N ILE A 32 -24.12 0.47 -3.49
CA ILE A 32 -24.41 1.27 -2.29
C ILE A 32 -23.23 1.29 -1.32
N PRO A 33 -22.72 0.14 -0.82
CA PRO A 33 -21.59 0.16 0.10
C PRO A 33 -20.33 0.74 -0.54
N ARG A 34 -20.09 0.57 -1.85
CA ARG A 34 -18.94 1.17 -2.56
C ARG A 34 -18.99 2.70 -2.54
N ILE A 35 -20.15 3.27 -2.84
CA ILE A 35 -20.37 4.72 -2.78
C ILE A 35 -20.19 5.22 -1.35
N LEU A 36 -20.81 4.54 -0.37
CA LEU A 36 -20.67 4.88 1.04
C LEU A 36 -19.23 4.81 1.52
N PHE A 37 -18.44 3.84 1.05
CA PHE A 37 -17.01 3.72 1.36
C PHE A 37 -16.22 4.94 0.86
N VAL A 38 -16.42 5.35 -0.40
CA VAL A 38 -15.76 6.54 -0.96
C VAL A 38 -16.13 7.80 -0.18
N LEU A 39 -17.42 7.97 0.15
CA LEU A 39 -17.90 9.10 0.93
C LEU A 39 -17.31 9.09 2.35
N SER A 40 -17.28 7.92 3.00
CA SER A 40 -16.70 7.75 4.34
C SER A 40 -15.21 8.04 4.34
N GLY A 41 -14.45 7.56 3.35
CA GLY A 41 -13.04 7.90 3.17
C GLY A 41 -12.82 9.41 3.01
N GLY A 42 -13.67 10.08 2.23
CA GLY A 42 -13.69 11.54 2.11
C GLY A 42 -13.93 12.25 3.44
N LEU A 43 -14.86 11.75 4.27
CA LEU A 43 -15.13 12.28 5.61
C LEU A 43 -13.93 12.10 6.56
N VAL A 44 -13.25 10.94 6.52
CA VAL A 44 -12.02 10.69 7.30
C VAL A 44 -10.93 11.67 6.89
N ILE A 45 -10.74 11.90 5.59
CA ILE A 45 -9.78 12.90 5.09
C ILE A 45 -10.16 14.30 5.60
N ALA A 46 -11.42 14.70 5.42
CA ALA A 46 -11.92 16.00 5.87
C ALA A 46 -11.75 16.19 7.39
N GLN A 47 -11.95 15.13 8.19
CA GLN A 47 -11.72 15.12 9.64
C GLN A 47 -10.28 15.47 9.96
N HIS A 48 -9.32 14.74 9.39
CA HIS A 48 -7.92 14.95 9.71
C HIS A 48 -7.40 16.28 9.18
N LEU A 49 -7.85 16.75 8.02
CA LEU A 49 -7.48 18.05 7.48
C LEU A 49 -8.05 19.21 8.32
N SER A 50 -9.36 19.19 8.62
CA SER A 50 -10.03 20.25 9.38
C SER A 50 -9.56 20.36 10.83
N THR A 51 -9.08 19.26 11.41
CA THR A 51 -8.54 19.22 12.78
C THR A 51 -7.05 19.58 12.86
N GLY A 52 -6.39 19.88 11.72
CA GLY A 52 -4.94 20.10 11.68
C GLY A 52 -4.12 18.83 11.93
N ARG A 53 -4.75 17.66 11.85
CA ARG A 53 -4.17 16.33 12.08
C ARG A 53 -3.83 15.61 10.78
N GLY A 54 -3.62 16.34 9.69
CA GLY A 54 -3.42 15.76 8.36
C GLY A 54 -2.27 14.76 8.24
N LEU A 55 -1.24 14.86 9.10
CA LEU A 55 -0.15 13.87 9.15
C LEU A 55 -0.63 12.47 9.56
N MET A 56 -1.77 12.37 10.27
CA MET A 56 -2.38 11.07 10.60
C MET A 56 -2.85 10.32 9.35
N LEU A 57 -3.07 10.99 8.22
CA LEU A 57 -3.40 10.34 6.93
C LEU A 57 -2.21 9.53 6.36
N MET A 58 -1.02 9.62 6.97
CA MET A 58 0.10 8.74 6.65
C MET A 58 0.11 7.44 7.44
N ALA A 59 -0.85 7.23 8.35
CA ALA A 59 -0.89 6.00 9.14
C ALA A 59 -1.18 4.77 8.26
N PRO A 60 -0.53 3.61 8.53
CA PRO A 60 -0.79 2.36 7.84
C PRO A 60 -2.26 1.96 7.87
N THR A 61 -2.96 2.19 8.99
CA THR A 61 -4.40 1.95 9.12
C THR A 61 -5.21 2.70 8.07
N PHE A 62 -4.88 3.96 7.80
CA PHE A 62 -5.56 4.73 6.75
C PHE A 62 -5.30 4.12 5.37
N TRP A 63 -4.03 3.90 5.02
CA TRP A 63 -3.67 3.47 3.68
C TRP A 63 -4.03 2.03 3.37
N LEU A 64 -3.84 1.11 4.32
CA LEU A 64 -4.24 -0.28 4.17
C LEU A 64 -5.75 -0.38 3.97
N GLY A 65 -6.53 0.37 4.76
CA GLY A 65 -7.98 0.45 4.60
C GLY A 65 -8.40 1.05 3.25
N GLN A 66 -7.80 2.18 2.85
CA GLN A 66 -8.08 2.79 1.54
C GLN A 66 -7.70 1.85 0.38
N GLN A 67 -6.57 1.16 0.45
CA GLN A 67 -6.13 0.28 -0.62
C GLN A 67 -7.01 -0.95 -0.75
N ALA A 68 -7.32 -1.61 0.37
CA ALA A 68 -8.23 -2.75 0.36
C ALA A 68 -9.59 -2.35 -0.26
N GLY A 69 -10.24 -1.29 0.25
CA GLY A 69 -11.55 -0.89 -0.27
C GLY A 69 -11.52 -0.35 -1.71
N LEU A 70 -10.51 0.44 -2.08
CA LEU A 70 -10.45 1.01 -3.43
C LEU A 70 -10.02 -0.01 -4.48
N PHE A 71 -8.95 -0.77 -4.24
CA PHE A 71 -8.38 -1.65 -5.27
C PHE A 71 -9.03 -3.02 -5.35
N TYR A 72 -9.68 -3.50 -4.29
CA TYR A 72 -10.40 -4.77 -4.36
C TYR A 72 -11.89 -4.59 -4.59
N SER A 73 -12.49 -3.43 -4.30
CA SER A 73 -13.95 -3.24 -4.47
C SER A 73 -14.30 -2.10 -5.44
N VAL A 74 -13.92 -0.85 -5.14
CA VAL A 74 -14.43 0.32 -5.89
C VAL A 74 -13.89 0.43 -7.32
N ILE A 75 -12.57 0.39 -7.50
CA ILE A 75 -11.90 0.57 -8.80
C ILE A 75 -12.24 -0.58 -9.74
N PRO A 76 -12.14 -1.85 -9.33
CA PRO A 76 -12.52 -2.97 -10.19
C PRO A 76 -13.97 -2.88 -10.68
N ALA A 77 -14.91 -2.55 -9.80
CA ALA A 77 -16.32 -2.38 -10.15
C ALA A 77 -16.56 -1.20 -11.10
N LEU A 78 -15.83 -0.09 -10.93
CA LEU A 78 -15.91 1.06 -11.84
C LEU A 78 -15.38 0.71 -13.22
N ILE A 79 -14.27 -0.02 -13.27
CA ILE A 79 -13.67 -0.53 -14.50
C ILE A 79 -14.66 -1.46 -15.21
N GLU A 80 -15.22 -2.42 -14.49
CA GLU A 80 -16.23 -3.34 -15.02
C GLU A 80 -17.43 -2.57 -15.59
N TRP A 81 -18.02 -1.64 -14.82
CA TRP A 81 -19.17 -0.86 -15.26
C TRP A 81 -18.88 0.04 -16.48
N THR A 82 -17.70 0.66 -16.53
CA THR A 82 -17.34 1.55 -17.63
C THR A 82 -16.95 0.81 -18.91
N TRP A 83 -16.39 -0.40 -18.80
CA TRP A 83 -15.85 -1.13 -19.96
C TRP A 83 -16.63 -2.39 -20.35
N ALA A 84 -17.66 -2.78 -19.59
CA ALA A 84 -18.54 -3.91 -19.91
C ALA A 84 -19.18 -3.82 -21.31
N GLY A 85 -19.33 -2.62 -21.87
CA GLY A 85 -19.91 -2.40 -23.20
C GLY A 85 -18.93 -2.40 -24.37
N GLU A 86 -17.62 -2.31 -24.14
CA GLU A 86 -16.64 -2.10 -25.23
C GLU A 86 -16.06 -3.41 -25.82
N GLY A 87 -16.54 -4.58 -25.38
CA GLY A 87 -16.06 -5.86 -25.90
C GLY A 87 -14.55 -6.03 -25.74
N LEU A 88 -13.98 -5.52 -24.64
CA LEU A 88 -12.56 -5.64 -24.36
C LEU A 88 -12.27 -7.10 -23.97
N TRP A 89 -12.04 -7.94 -24.99
CA TRP A 89 -11.69 -9.37 -24.91
C TRP A 89 -10.31 -9.61 -24.29
N LEU A 90 -10.06 -9.06 -23.11
CA LEU A 90 -9.21 -9.76 -22.17
C LEU A 90 -10.04 -10.93 -21.65
N PRO A 91 -9.49 -12.15 -21.50
CA PRO A 91 -10.14 -13.26 -20.81
C PRO A 91 -10.24 -12.97 -19.30
N LEU A 92 -10.88 -11.86 -18.95
CA LEU A 92 -11.31 -11.44 -17.61
C LEU A 92 -12.75 -11.90 -17.33
N HIS A 93 -13.42 -12.45 -18.35
CA HIS A 93 -14.64 -13.25 -18.20
C HIS A 93 -14.29 -14.65 -17.68
N ASP A 94 -13.44 -14.72 -16.67
CA ASP A 94 -13.45 -15.91 -15.84
C ASP A 94 -14.70 -15.80 -14.95
N ALA A 95 -15.57 -16.80 -15.00
CA ALA A 95 -16.83 -16.79 -14.25
C ALA A 95 -16.58 -16.57 -12.75
N GLN A 96 -15.41 -16.99 -12.25
CA GLN A 96 -14.96 -16.78 -10.89
C GLN A 96 -14.72 -15.30 -10.55
N MET A 97 -14.19 -14.49 -11.48
CA MET A 97 -13.95 -13.05 -11.25
C MET A 97 -15.26 -12.25 -11.21
N GLN A 98 -16.25 -12.63 -12.01
CA GLN A 98 -17.58 -12.00 -11.98
C GLN A 98 -18.37 -12.39 -10.73
N ALA A 99 -18.22 -13.65 -10.28
CA ALA A 99 -18.86 -14.13 -9.05
C ALA A 99 -18.38 -13.40 -7.79
N TYR A 100 -17.20 -12.76 -7.82
CA TYR A 100 -16.68 -11.97 -6.72
C TYR A 100 -17.44 -10.65 -6.49
N PHE A 101 -17.85 -9.93 -7.54
CA PHE A 101 -18.52 -8.64 -7.36
C PHE A 101 -19.94 -8.83 -6.82
N GLY A 102 -20.24 -8.19 -5.68
CA GLY A 102 -21.50 -8.44 -4.96
C GLY A 102 -21.47 -9.71 -4.12
N SER A 103 -20.31 -10.35 -3.92
CA SER A 103 -20.19 -11.55 -3.09
C SER A 103 -20.00 -11.24 -1.60
N HIS A 104 -20.15 -12.28 -0.77
CA HIS A 104 -19.80 -12.22 0.65
C HIS A 104 -18.32 -11.88 0.86
N VAL A 105 -17.43 -12.30 -0.04
CA VAL A 105 -15.99 -12.02 0.06
C VAL A 105 -15.68 -10.54 -0.11
N GLU A 106 -16.35 -9.89 -1.06
CA GLU A 106 -16.25 -8.45 -1.21
C GLU A 106 -16.72 -7.75 0.08
N SER A 107 -17.80 -8.23 0.70
CA SER A 107 -18.27 -7.71 2.00
C SER A 107 -17.21 -7.84 3.09
N GLU A 108 -16.49 -8.96 3.18
CA GLU A 108 -15.42 -9.16 4.16
C GLU A 108 -14.24 -8.20 3.93
N ILE A 109 -13.80 -8.03 2.69
CA ILE A 109 -12.74 -7.07 2.34
C ILE A 109 -13.17 -5.64 2.68
N MET A 110 -14.42 -5.28 2.38
CA MET A 110 -14.96 -3.95 2.70
C MET A 110 -15.11 -3.72 4.21
N GLN A 111 -15.50 -4.74 4.97
CA GLN A 111 -15.55 -4.68 6.44
C GLN A 111 -14.14 -4.43 7.00
N PHE A 112 -13.15 -5.21 6.56
CA PHE A 112 -11.74 -5.01 6.94
C PHE A 112 -11.27 -3.57 6.64
N ALA A 113 -11.58 -3.07 5.44
CA ALA A 113 -11.26 -1.70 5.05
C ALA A 113 -11.93 -0.66 5.96
N CYS A 114 -13.21 -0.86 6.30
CA CYS A 114 -13.95 0.01 7.22
C CYS A 114 -13.39 -0.03 8.65
N LEU A 115 -12.97 -1.21 9.15
CA LEU A 115 -12.35 -1.36 10.47
C LEU A 115 -11.01 -0.62 10.54
N CYS A 116 -10.19 -0.71 9.50
CA CYS A 116 -8.94 0.04 9.38
C CYS A 116 -9.18 1.56 9.42
N LEU A 117 -10.16 2.06 8.65
CA LEU A 117 -10.54 3.47 8.67
C LEU A 117 -11.23 3.89 9.98
N GLY A 118 -11.95 2.98 10.64
CA GLY A 118 -12.57 3.22 11.94
C GLY A 118 -11.53 3.41 13.03
N ALA A 119 -10.50 2.57 13.04
CA ALA A 119 -9.32 2.74 13.89
C ALA A 119 -8.64 4.08 13.62
N GLN A 120 -8.56 4.51 12.36
CA GLN A 120 -8.03 5.81 11.98
C GLN A 120 -8.85 6.98 12.55
N VAL A 121 -10.18 6.93 12.50
CA VAL A 121 -11.06 7.93 13.13
C VAL A 121 -10.84 7.95 14.64
N ALA A 122 -10.77 6.78 15.27
CA ALA A 122 -10.52 6.64 16.71
C ALA A 122 -9.17 7.24 17.12
N LEU A 123 -8.10 6.99 16.34
CA LEU A 123 -6.81 7.66 16.51
C LEU A 123 -6.97 9.18 16.42
N GLY A 124 -7.72 9.67 15.44
CA GLY A 124 -8.05 11.08 15.30
C GLY A 124 -8.73 11.67 16.53
N LEU A 125 -9.61 10.93 17.21
CA LEU A 125 -10.30 11.37 18.42
C LEU A 125 -9.41 11.32 19.66
N LEU A 126 -8.74 10.19 19.88
CA LEU A 126 -8.01 9.89 21.11
C LEU A 126 -6.63 10.57 21.16
N CYS A 127 -6.04 10.87 20.00
CA CYS A 127 -4.71 11.45 19.94
C CYS A 127 -4.75 12.99 19.89
N GLN A 128 -4.00 13.62 20.78
CA GLN A 128 -3.68 15.04 20.65
C GLN A 128 -3.01 15.33 19.29
N PRO A 129 -3.23 16.52 18.70
CA PRO A 129 -2.56 16.91 17.46
C PRO A 129 -1.04 16.75 17.60
N PRO A 130 -0.33 16.37 16.52
CA PRO A 130 1.12 16.25 16.56
C PRO A 130 1.75 17.59 16.99
N VAL A 131 2.87 17.51 17.72
CA VAL A 131 3.58 18.68 18.24
C VAL A 131 3.85 19.67 17.10
N PRO A 132 3.43 20.94 17.21
CA PRO A 132 3.72 21.93 16.18
C PRO A 132 5.24 22.11 16.04
N VAL A 133 5.77 21.78 14.86
CA VAL A 133 7.20 21.89 14.51
C VAL A 133 7.55 23.35 14.19
N SER A 134 7.18 24.30 15.05
CA SER A 134 7.21 25.73 14.76
C SER A 134 8.48 26.48 15.20
N SER A 135 9.54 25.81 15.65
CA SER A 135 10.71 26.50 16.22
C SER A 135 12.08 26.25 15.57
N GLN A 136 12.21 25.47 14.49
CA GLN A 136 13.51 25.15 13.89
C GLN A 136 13.75 25.87 12.55
N GLU A 137 14.08 27.16 12.62
CA GLU A 137 14.49 27.97 11.46
C GLU A 137 15.98 27.78 11.08
N GLY A 138 16.84 27.32 12.00
CA GLY A 138 18.30 27.27 11.78
C GLY A 138 18.87 26.08 10.99
N MET A 139 18.09 25.02 10.79
CA MET A 139 18.61 23.72 10.31
C MET A 139 18.55 23.51 8.78
N ARG A 140 18.13 24.53 8.03
CA ARG A 140 17.36 24.34 6.78
C ARG A 140 18.13 24.10 5.48
N LEU A 141 19.45 24.31 5.36
CA LEU A 141 20.10 24.35 4.03
C LEU A 141 21.20 23.33 3.73
N ARG A 142 21.94 22.79 4.71
CA ARG A 142 23.12 21.93 4.43
C ARG A 142 22.79 20.44 4.31
N TRP A 143 21.82 19.95 5.07
CA TRP A 143 21.49 18.53 5.12
C TRP A 143 20.60 18.07 3.96
N THR A 144 19.79 18.95 3.37
CA THR A 144 18.94 18.63 2.21
C THR A 144 19.74 18.14 1.02
N SER A 145 20.81 18.85 0.69
CA SER A 145 21.67 18.50 -0.43
C SER A 145 22.44 17.21 -0.15
N VAL A 146 22.84 16.96 1.10
CA VAL A 146 23.52 15.72 1.52
C VAL A 146 22.57 14.53 1.49
N LEU A 147 21.33 14.69 1.96
CA LEU A 147 20.30 13.64 1.96
C LEU A 147 19.81 13.34 0.54
N ALA A 148 19.63 14.39 -0.28
CA ALA A 148 19.31 14.29 -1.71
C ALA A 148 20.43 13.61 -2.50
N LEU A 149 21.68 13.99 -2.25
CA LEU A 149 22.85 13.35 -2.86
C LEU A 149 22.99 11.90 -2.40
N GLY A 150 22.78 11.61 -1.12
CA GLY A 150 22.80 10.25 -0.57
C GLY A 150 21.72 9.36 -1.18
N LEU A 151 20.49 9.87 -1.34
CA LEU A 151 19.41 9.16 -2.02
C LEU A 151 19.70 8.95 -3.50
N ALA A 152 20.21 9.96 -4.20
CA ALA A 152 20.60 9.83 -5.60
C ALA A 152 21.72 8.80 -5.79
N VAL A 153 22.72 8.79 -4.88
CA VAL A 153 23.79 7.79 -4.85
C VAL A 153 23.22 6.41 -4.56
N ILE A 154 22.31 6.24 -3.60
CA ILE A 154 21.65 4.96 -3.32
C ILE A 154 20.87 4.46 -4.54
N CYS A 155 20.12 5.34 -5.23
CA CYS A 155 19.37 4.99 -6.45
C CYS A 155 20.31 4.53 -7.59
N LEU A 156 21.44 5.24 -7.78
CA LEU A 156 22.46 4.89 -8.76
C LEU A 156 23.21 3.60 -8.38
N SER A 157 23.41 3.38 -7.08
CA SER A 157 24.06 2.17 -6.54
C SER A 157 23.16 0.94 -6.72
N GLU A 158 21.85 1.07 -6.50
CA GLU A 158 20.89 -0.02 -6.74
C GLU A 158 20.83 -0.43 -8.21
N TRP A 159 20.75 0.57 -9.10
CA TRP A 159 20.81 0.34 -10.52
C TRP A 159 22.12 -0.36 -10.91
N ALA A 160 23.27 0.09 -10.38
CA ALA A 160 24.56 -0.54 -10.61
C ALA A 160 24.62 -1.98 -10.06
N VAL A 161 24.14 -2.22 -8.84
CA VAL A 161 24.13 -3.56 -8.20
C VAL A 161 23.24 -4.54 -8.95
N SER A 162 22.08 -4.11 -9.45
CA SER A 162 21.20 -4.96 -10.27
C SER A 162 21.82 -5.36 -11.61
N ARG A 163 22.90 -4.69 -12.03
CA ARG A 163 23.65 -4.95 -13.26
C ARG A 163 25.03 -5.57 -13.03
N LEU A 164 25.53 -5.56 -11.79
CA LEU A 164 26.82 -6.13 -11.40
C LEU A 164 26.61 -7.52 -10.79
N SER A 165 27.36 -8.50 -11.29
CA SER A 165 27.40 -9.86 -10.75
C SER A 165 27.97 -9.87 -9.33
N GLY A 166 27.09 -9.94 -8.33
CA GLY A 166 27.45 -10.04 -6.91
C GLY A 166 26.85 -11.29 -6.27
N PRO A 167 27.23 -11.62 -5.01
CA PRO A 167 26.63 -12.72 -4.28
C PRO A 167 25.11 -12.52 -4.13
N ALA A 168 24.33 -13.54 -4.45
CA ALA A 168 22.87 -13.48 -4.44
C ALA A 168 22.29 -13.00 -3.10
N ALA A 169 22.93 -13.35 -1.99
CA ALA A 169 22.51 -12.91 -0.65
C ALA A 169 22.63 -11.37 -0.46
N VAL A 170 23.67 -10.76 -1.03
CA VAL A 170 23.89 -9.30 -0.95
C VAL A 170 22.89 -8.57 -1.84
N GLN A 171 22.63 -9.09 -3.04
CA GLN A 171 21.61 -8.54 -3.93
C GLN A 171 20.22 -8.64 -3.30
N ALA A 172 19.85 -9.80 -2.74
CA ALA A 172 18.57 -9.99 -2.06
C ALA A 172 18.39 -9.08 -0.84
N ALA A 173 19.46 -8.88 -0.06
CA ALA A 173 19.44 -7.92 1.05
C ALA A 173 19.17 -6.50 0.53
N LEU A 174 19.94 -6.04 -0.46
CA LEU A 174 19.82 -4.69 -1.02
C LEU A 174 18.42 -4.42 -1.60
N HIS A 175 17.83 -5.38 -2.32
CA HIS A 175 16.45 -5.28 -2.80
C HIS A 175 15.40 -5.13 -1.69
N LEU A 176 15.69 -5.60 -0.47
CA LEU A 176 14.82 -5.40 0.69
C LEU A 176 15.02 -4.00 1.32
N PHE A 177 16.24 -3.47 1.36
CA PHE A 177 16.52 -2.19 2.03
C PHE A 177 16.10 -0.97 1.23
N ILE A 178 16.42 -0.98 -0.07
CA ILE A 178 16.50 0.25 -0.83
C ILE A 178 15.12 0.90 -1.05
N PRO A 179 14.04 0.16 -1.36
CA PRO A 179 12.72 0.77 -1.49
C PRO A 179 12.27 1.52 -0.22
N GLY A 180 12.61 1.01 0.95
CA GLY A 180 12.22 1.59 2.23
C GLY A 180 13.03 2.82 2.57
N TRP A 181 14.32 2.80 2.26
CA TRP A 181 15.17 3.98 2.40
C TRP A 181 14.76 5.09 1.44
N MET A 182 14.37 4.73 0.22
CA MET A 182 13.83 5.68 -0.74
C MET A 182 12.51 6.28 -0.25
N ALA A 183 11.60 5.44 0.27
CA ALA A 183 10.37 5.90 0.91
C ALA A 183 10.65 6.85 2.08
N ALA A 184 11.55 6.48 2.99
CA ALA A 184 11.97 7.29 4.13
C ALA A 184 12.53 8.65 3.70
N GLY A 185 13.50 8.62 2.80
CA GLY A 185 14.20 9.80 2.31
C GLY A 185 13.29 10.77 1.58
N MET A 186 12.38 10.25 0.78
CA MET A 186 11.36 11.05 0.12
C MET A 186 10.39 11.68 1.11
N VAL A 187 9.94 10.96 2.13
CA VAL A 187 9.09 11.53 3.20
C VAL A 187 9.82 12.64 3.92
N VAL A 188 11.09 12.45 4.28
CA VAL A 188 11.91 13.49 4.93
C VAL A 188 12.07 14.71 4.02
N LEU A 189 12.44 14.52 2.74
CA LEU A 189 12.56 15.62 1.77
C LEU A 189 11.23 16.35 1.57
N THR A 190 10.11 15.64 1.65
CA THR A 190 8.78 16.23 1.46
C THR A 190 8.30 16.98 2.67
N LEU A 191 8.47 16.40 3.87
CA LEU A 191 8.21 17.10 5.13
C LEU A 191 9.06 18.37 5.17
N GLN A 192 10.34 18.27 4.79
CA GLN A 192 11.22 19.42 4.71
C GLN A 192 10.79 20.44 3.66
N ALA A 193 10.46 20.04 2.43
CA ALA A 193 9.97 20.96 1.39
C ALA A 193 8.68 21.65 1.83
N THR A 194 7.80 20.91 2.51
CA THR A 194 6.54 21.39 3.07
C THR A 194 6.74 22.38 4.23
N TRP A 195 7.78 22.18 5.04
CA TRP A 195 8.07 23.01 6.21
C TRP A 195 8.97 24.21 5.92
N SER A 196 9.97 24.05 5.06
CA SER A 196 10.92 25.11 4.68
C SER A 196 10.47 25.93 3.46
N GLY A 197 9.48 25.44 2.71
CA GLY A 197 9.08 26.02 1.43
C GLY A 197 10.07 25.76 0.29
N GLN A 198 11.15 24.98 0.51
CA GLN A 198 12.17 24.70 -0.48
C GLN A 198 11.87 23.41 -1.26
N TRP A 199 11.18 23.54 -2.39
CA TRP A 199 10.73 22.40 -3.19
C TRP A 199 11.76 21.90 -4.20
N ARG A 200 12.80 22.68 -4.52
CA ARG A 200 13.77 22.36 -5.56
C ARG A 200 14.46 20.99 -5.36
N PRO A 201 14.95 20.61 -4.16
CA PRO A 201 15.56 19.30 -3.95
C PRO A 201 14.55 18.16 -4.16
N LEU A 202 13.31 18.33 -3.73
CA LEU A 202 12.25 17.33 -3.94
C LEU A 202 11.95 17.15 -5.44
N LEU A 203 11.86 18.25 -6.20
CA LEU A 203 11.62 18.19 -7.65
C LEU A 203 12.76 17.54 -8.44
N LEU A 204 14.00 17.61 -7.94
CA LEU A 204 15.16 16.95 -8.56
C LEU A 204 15.25 15.46 -8.20
N VAL A 205 15.00 15.11 -6.93
CA VAL A 205 15.18 13.73 -6.44
C VAL A 205 13.96 12.86 -6.71
N ALA A 206 12.74 13.41 -6.64
CA ALA A 206 11.52 12.62 -6.82
C ALA A 206 11.47 11.89 -8.17
N PRO A 207 11.74 12.53 -9.32
CA PRO A 207 11.73 11.83 -10.60
C PRO A 207 12.79 10.72 -10.69
N ILE A 208 13.98 10.93 -10.12
CA ILE A 208 15.07 9.94 -10.10
C ILE A 208 14.67 8.74 -9.22
N ALA A 209 14.12 9.01 -8.03
CA ALA A 209 13.68 7.98 -7.10
C ALA A 209 12.49 7.18 -7.65
N LEU A 210 11.49 7.85 -8.23
CA LEU A 210 10.35 7.19 -8.84
C LEU A 210 10.78 6.38 -10.07
N GLY A 211 11.59 6.98 -10.95
CA GLY A 211 12.08 6.34 -12.17
C GLY A 211 12.92 5.10 -11.90
N SER A 212 13.85 5.16 -10.94
CA SER A 212 14.69 4.00 -10.56
C SER A 212 13.85 2.84 -9.99
N GLN A 213 12.92 3.10 -9.07
CA GLN A 213 12.03 2.07 -8.52
C GLN A 213 11.14 1.43 -9.60
N PHE A 214 10.69 2.20 -10.59
CA PHE A 214 9.96 1.64 -11.74
C PHE A 214 10.85 0.77 -12.62
N LEU A 215 12.09 1.18 -12.90
CA LEU A 215 13.05 0.38 -13.67
C LEU A 215 13.40 -0.94 -12.96
N LEU A 216 13.38 -0.94 -11.63
CA LEU A 216 13.69 -2.09 -10.78
C LEU A 216 12.48 -2.97 -10.43
N TRP A 217 11.37 -2.85 -11.19
CA TRP A 217 10.18 -3.70 -11.02
C TRP A 217 9.39 -3.51 -9.73
N HIS A 218 9.69 -2.46 -8.95
CA HIS A 218 8.96 -2.11 -7.73
C HIS A 218 7.77 -1.16 -8.00
N GLY A 219 7.00 -1.37 -9.07
CA GLY A 219 6.03 -0.39 -9.60
C GLY A 219 4.96 0.13 -8.63
N LYS A 220 4.67 -0.58 -7.53
CA LYS A 220 3.74 -0.13 -6.48
C LYS A 220 4.33 0.89 -5.50
N HIS A 221 5.64 0.84 -5.23
CA HIS A 221 6.27 1.75 -4.26
C HIS A 221 6.28 3.22 -4.72
N PRO A 222 6.56 3.53 -6.01
CA PRO A 222 6.40 4.87 -6.57
C PRO A 222 5.00 5.46 -6.40
N LEU A 223 3.95 4.65 -6.48
CA LEU A 223 2.57 5.09 -6.30
C LEU A 223 2.32 5.55 -4.87
N TYR A 224 2.81 4.78 -3.89
CA TYR A 224 2.66 5.13 -2.47
C TYR A 224 3.50 6.34 -2.08
N LEU A 225 4.70 6.44 -2.64
CA LEU A 225 5.55 7.61 -2.55
C LEU A 225 4.82 8.85 -3.07
N LEU A 226 4.30 8.81 -4.30
CA LEU A 226 3.54 9.90 -4.92
C LEU A 226 2.29 10.26 -4.11
N GLY A 227 1.53 9.27 -3.63
CA GLY A 227 0.38 9.48 -2.75
C GLY A 227 0.75 10.20 -1.46
N THR A 228 1.88 9.83 -0.85
CA THR A 228 2.41 10.50 0.35
C THR A 228 2.84 11.94 0.05
N LEU A 229 3.47 12.18 -1.10
CA LEU A 229 3.79 13.54 -1.58
C LEU A 229 2.54 14.39 -1.72
N LEU A 230 1.48 13.82 -2.31
CA LEU A 230 0.22 14.51 -2.53
C LEU A 230 -0.47 14.87 -1.23
N VAL A 231 -0.61 13.92 -0.30
CA VAL A 231 -1.18 14.16 1.03
C VAL A 231 -0.42 15.29 1.73
N LEU A 232 0.91 15.20 1.80
CA LEU A 232 1.75 16.22 2.44
C LEU A 232 1.64 17.60 1.77
N SER A 233 1.58 17.64 0.43
CA SER A 233 1.37 18.88 -0.31
C SER A 233 -0.01 19.51 -0.05
N ALA A 234 -1.03 18.67 0.15
CA ALA A 234 -2.39 19.10 0.44
C ALA A 234 -2.56 19.69 1.85
N LEU A 235 -1.72 19.29 2.82
CA LEU A 235 -1.80 19.76 4.21
C LEU A 235 -1.46 21.25 4.39
N ARG A 236 -0.78 21.88 3.42
CA ARG A 236 -0.18 23.22 3.59
C ARG A 236 -0.53 24.20 2.48
N ARG A 237 -1.17 23.75 1.41
CA ARG A 237 -1.55 24.61 0.29
C ARG A 237 -3.05 24.87 0.28
N PRO A 238 -3.48 26.02 -0.28
CA PRO A 238 -4.89 26.24 -0.55
C PRO A 238 -5.42 25.07 -1.38
N PHE A 239 -6.63 24.61 -1.08
CA PHE A 239 -7.27 23.45 -1.73
C PHE A 239 -7.13 23.47 -3.27
N ARG A 240 -7.26 24.64 -3.89
CA ARG A 240 -7.09 24.85 -5.35
C ARG A 240 -5.69 24.49 -5.86
N SER A 241 -4.64 24.82 -5.11
CA SER A 241 -3.26 24.48 -5.46
C SER A 241 -3.00 22.99 -5.26
N SER A 242 -3.59 22.38 -4.23
CA SER A 242 -3.54 20.93 -3.99
C SER A 242 -4.21 20.16 -5.12
N LEU A 243 -5.37 20.63 -5.60
CA LEU A 243 -6.04 20.07 -6.78
C LEU A 243 -5.20 20.15 -8.05
N ARG A 244 -4.45 21.24 -8.27
CA ARG A 244 -3.53 21.34 -9.42
C ARG A 244 -2.40 20.33 -9.34
N ILE A 245 -1.82 20.12 -8.16
CA ILE A 245 -0.75 19.12 -7.97
C ILE A 245 -1.32 17.71 -8.11
N MET A 246 -2.50 17.44 -7.54
CA MET A 246 -3.21 16.18 -7.74
C MET A 246 -3.49 15.92 -9.22
N GLY A 247 -4.02 16.89 -9.95
CA GLY A 247 -4.24 16.78 -11.39
C GLY A 247 -2.94 16.51 -12.15
N LEU A 248 -1.85 17.19 -11.79
CA LEU A 248 -0.54 17.00 -12.41
C LEU A 248 0.05 15.62 -12.09
N ALA A 249 -0.16 15.09 -10.88
CA ALA A 249 0.26 13.74 -10.49
C ALA A 249 -0.59 12.66 -11.17
N VAL A 250 -1.91 12.87 -11.28
CA VAL A 250 -2.86 12.00 -12.00
C VAL A 250 -2.53 11.95 -13.49
N ILE A 251 -1.95 12.99 -14.07
CA ILE A 251 -1.48 13.00 -15.47
C ILE A 251 -0.06 12.42 -15.58
N ALA A 252 0.85 12.82 -14.69
CA ALA A 252 2.24 12.39 -14.72
C ALA A 252 2.38 10.89 -14.48
N LEU A 253 1.53 10.29 -13.66
CA LEU A 253 1.60 8.89 -13.32
C LEU A 253 1.28 7.97 -14.52
N PRO A 254 0.16 8.13 -15.27
CA PRO A 254 -0.07 7.43 -16.53
C PRO A 254 1.04 7.66 -17.56
N LEU A 255 1.61 8.86 -17.64
CA LEU A 255 2.73 9.14 -18.55
C LEU A 255 4.00 8.37 -18.14
N LEU A 256 4.29 8.30 -16.84
CA LEU A 256 5.41 7.52 -16.30
C LEU A 256 5.20 6.03 -16.55
N LEU A 257 3.98 5.54 -16.27
CA LEU A 257 3.60 4.15 -16.56
C LEU A 257 3.77 3.88 -18.05
N ALA A 258 3.20 4.69 -18.94
CA ALA A 258 3.30 4.55 -20.38
C ALA A 258 4.75 4.54 -20.88
N GLY A 259 5.59 5.47 -20.42
CA GLY A 259 7.01 5.52 -20.77
C GLY A 259 7.78 4.27 -20.32
N VAL A 260 7.49 3.75 -19.13
CA VAL A 260 8.09 2.52 -18.62
C VAL A 260 7.60 1.30 -19.40
N THR A 261 6.31 1.23 -19.74
CA THR A 261 5.79 0.13 -20.55
C THR A 261 6.39 0.14 -21.95
N MET A 262 6.58 1.32 -22.56
CA MET A 262 7.28 1.47 -23.83
C MET A 262 8.73 0.99 -23.74
N ALA A 263 9.49 1.46 -22.75
CA ALA A 263 10.89 1.06 -22.57
C ALA A 263 11.03 -0.46 -22.36
N ARG A 264 10.09 -1.09 -21.63
CA ARG A 264 10.06 -2.55 -21.43
C ARG A 264 9.61 -3.31 -22.66
N TYR A 265 8.73 -2.73 -23.47
CA TYR A 265 8.23 -3.34 -24.70
C TYR A 265 9.32 -3.36 -25.79
N GLU A 266 10.06 -2.27 -25.97
CA GLU A 266 11.21 -2.24 -26.90
C GLU A 266 12.28 -3.27 -26.53
N LEU A 267 12.45 -3.55 -25.23
CA LEU A 267 13.39 -4.56 -24.74
C LEU A 267 12.93 -6.01 -24.98
N ASN A 268 11.63 -6.29 -25.12
CA ASN A 268 11.10 -7.67 -25.11
C ASN A 268 10.24 -8.06 -26.32
N TYR A 269 9.76 -7.12 -27.14
CA TYR A 269 8.75 -7.38 -28.19
C TYR A 269 9.00 -6.61 -29.50
N VAL A 270 10.23 -6.71 -30.02
CA VAL A 270 10.59 -6.26 -31.37
C VAL A 270 9.89 -7.16 -32.40
N GLY A 271 8.86 -6.67 -33.10
CA GLY A 271 8.30 -7.38 -34.27
C GLY A 271 6.81 -7.24 -34.60
N MET A 272 5.96 -6.57 -33.80
CA MET A 272 4.53 -6.43 -34.14
C MET A 272 4.26 -5.24 -35.07
N ASP A 273 3.47 -5.41 -36.13
CA ASP A 273 3.04 -4.36 -37.09
C ASP A 273 1.75 -3.66 -36.64
N MET A 274 1.87 -2.59 -35.88
CA MET A 274 0.77 -1.69 -35.50
C MET A 274 1.23 -0.21 -35.58
N SER A 275 0.36 0.79 -35.61
CA SER A 275 0.85 2.18 -35.45
C SER A 275 1.31 2.44 -34.00
N THR A 276 2.37 3.21 -33.79
CA THR A 276 2.98 3.45 -32.44
C THR A 276 1.96 3.98 -31.42
N SER A 277 1.00 4.80 -31.86
CA SER A 277 -0.06 5.35 -31.00
C SER A 277 -1.09 4.29 -30.57
N GLN A 278 -1.54 3.43 -31.49
CA GLN A 278 -2.46 2.33 -31.17
C GLN A 278 -1.81 1.26 -30.29
N ARG A 279 -0.53 0.93 -30.53
CA ARG A 279 0.24 0.01 -29.66
C ARG A 279 0.28 0.49 -28.22
N THR A 280 0.59 1.77 -28.04
CA THR A 280 0.76 2.37 -26.71
C THR A 280 -0.54 2.39 -25.93
N ALA A 281 -1.63 2.81 -26.58
CA ALA A 281 -2.94 2.87 -25.94
C ALA A 281 -3.42 1.47 -25.52
N THR A 282 -3.27 0.48 -26.40
CA THR A 282 -3.64 -0.92 -26.10
C THR A 282 -2.77 -1.52 -25.01
N LEU A 283 -1.46 -1.28 -25.02
CA LEU A 283 -0.52 -1.82 -24.03
C LEU A 283 -0.71 -1.20 -22.65
N VAL A 284 -0.90 0.12 -22.58
CA VAL A 284 -1.19 0.82 -21.31
C VAL A 284 -2.52 0.34 -20.74
N ARG A 285 -3.55 0.20 -21.58
CA ARG A 285 -4.83 -0.40 -21.17
C ARG A 285 -4.64 -1.83 -20.65
N TYR A 286 -3.93 -2.67 -21.39
CA TYR A 286 -3.65 -4.06 -21.00
C TYR A 286 -2.96 -4.15 -19.64
N VAL A 287 -1.90 -3.36 -19.42
CA VAL A 287 -1.14 -3.37 -18.16
C VAL A 287 -1.96 -2.83 -17.00
N LEU A 288 -2.74 -1.76 -17.22
CA LEU A 288 -3.63 -1.22 -16.20
C LEU A 288 -4.71 -2.23 -15.81
N VAL A 289 -5.37 -2.85 -16.79
CA VAL A 289 -6.40 -3.87 -16.53
C VAL A 289 -5.79 -5.09 -15.84
N ALA A 290 -4.64 -5.58 -16.30
CA ALA A 290 -3.97 -6.72 -15.67
C ALA A 290 -3.54 -6.44 -14.22
N LYS A 291 -3.09 -5.22 -13.91
CA LYS A 291 -2.61 -4.87 -12.57
C LYS A 291 -3.71 -4.42 -11.61
N LEU A 292 -4.70 -3.67 -12.08
CA LEU A 292 -5.74 -3.04 -11.26
C LEU A 292 -7.01 -3.89 -11.16
N LEU A 293 -7.31 -4.71 -12.17
CA LEU A 293 -8.50 -5.55 -12.19
C LEU A 293 -8.11 -7.01 -11.99
N LYS A 294 -7.42 -7.62 -12.97
CA LYS A 294 -7.15 -9.07 -13.00
C LYS A 294 -6.57 -9.59 -11.68
N ARG A 295 -5.44 -9.04 -11.25
CA ARG A 295 -4.74 -9.51 -10.04
C ARG A 295 -5.58 -9.37 -8.76
N GLN A 296 -6.34 -8.29 -8.64
CA GLN A 296 -7.15 -8.03 -7.45
C GLN A 296 -8.36 -8.98 -7.41
N SER A 297 -9.01 -9.15 -8.57
CA SER A 297 -10.14 -10.07 -8.75
C SER A 297 -9.74 -11.54 -8.60
N GLU A 298 -8.59 -11.96 -9.12
CA GLU A 298 -8.05 -13.32 -8.91
C GLU A 298 -7.83 -13.60 -7.43
N SER A 299 -7.12 -12.71 -6.74
CA SER A 299 -6.82 -12.86 -5.32
C SER A 299 -8.08 -12.89 -4.45
N ALA A 300 -9.09 -12.11 -4.83
CA ALA A 300 -10.39 -12.12 -4.17
C ALA A 300 -11.21 -13.38 -4.50
N ALA A 301 -11.12 -13.91 -5.72
CA ALA A 301 -11.72 -15.19 -6.07
C ALA A 301 -11.07 -16.34 -5.27
N CYS A 302 -9.74 -16.36 -5.13
CA CYS A 302 -9.07 -17.37 -4.30
C CYS A 302 -9.50 -17.28 -2.82
N LEU A 303 -9.71 -16.06 -2.32
CA LEU A 303 -10.24 -15.86 -0.96
C LEU A 303 -11.68 -16.41 -0.82
N ALA A 304 -12.48 -16.41 -1.89
CA ALA A 304 -13.80 -17.04 -1.90
C ALA A 304 -13.73 -18.54 -1.68
N ASP A 305 -12.80 -19.21 -2.37
CA ASP A 305 -12.59 -20.64 -2.21
C ASP A 305 -12.09 -20.97 -0.79
N VAL A 306 -11.16 -20.17 -0.25
CA VAL A 306 -10.72 -20.29 1.15
C VAL A 306 -11.87 -20.13 2.14
N LEU A 307 -12.74 -19.14 1.96
CA LEU A 307 -13.89 -18.91 2.84
C LEU A 307 -14.93 -20.03 2.73
N ALA A 308 -15.15 -20.57 1.54
CA ALA A 308 -16.05 -21.68 1.31
C ALA A 308 -15.55 -22.97 1.96
N GLU A 309 -14.25 -23.24 1.87
CA GLU A 309 -13.64 -24.46 2.40
C GLU A 309 -13.37 -24.39 3.92
N HIS A 310 -12.83 -23.27 4.41
CA HIS A 310 -12.32 -23.14 5.78
C HIS A 310 -13.11 -22.17 6.67
N GLY A 311 -14.12 -21.46 6.14
CA GLY A 311 -14.83 -20.44 6.90
C GLY A 311 -15.56 -20.98 8.14
N ALA A 312 -16.05 -22.22 8.07
CA ALA A 312 -16.75 -22.90 9.15
C ALA A 312 -15.81 -23.65 10.12
N ASP A 313 -14.52 -23.72 9.81
CA ASP A 313 -13.56 -24.42 10.66
C ASP A 313 -13.43 -23.72 12.03
N GLY A 314 -13.23 -24.52 13.07
CA GLY A 314 -13.06 -24.02 14.44
C GLY A 314 -11.75 -23.25 14.65
N VAL A 315 -11.49 -22.84 15.89
CA VAL A 315 -10.23 -22.20 16.27
C VAL A 315 -9.09 -23.23 16.15
N GLY A 316 -8.37 -23.20 15.03
CA GLY A 316 -7.14 -23.95 14.80
C GLY A 316 -5.94 -23.34 15.52
N GLU A 317 -4.85 -23.04 14.82
CA GLU A 317 -3.62 -22.46 15.40
C GLU A 317 -3.57 -20.92 15.21
N PRO A 318 -4.15 -20.11 16.12
CA PRO A 318 -4.26 -18.64 15.93
C PRO A 318 -2.91 -17.91 15.93
N TRP A 319 -1.84 -18.59 16.35
CA TRP A 319 -0.47 -18.05 16.46
C TRP A 319 0.49 -18.64 15.42
N TYR A 320 0.00 -19.31 14.36
CA TYR A 320 0.84 -19.92 13.31
C TYR A 320 1.87 -18.93 12.72
N TRP A 321 1.50 -17.66 12.63
CA TRP A 321 2.35 -16.57 12.12
C TRP A 321 3.51 -16.21 13.05
N ALA A 322 3.50 -16.59 14.33
CA ALA A 322 4.59 -16.31 15.27
C ALA A 322 5.89 -16.99 14.81
N ALA A 323 5.77 -18.17 14.19
CA ALA A 323 6.88 -18.84 13.53
C ALA A 323 7.58 -17.92 12.51
N ALA A 324 6.84 -17.03 11.84
CA ALA A 324 7.35 -16.11 10.83
C ALA A 324 8.37 -15.11 11.38
N LEU A 325 8.28 -14.78 12.67
CA LEU A 325 9.17 -13.83 13.34
C LEU A 325 10.54 -14.41 13.68
N VAL A 326 10.64 -15.74 13.85
CA VAL A 326 11.90 -16.39 14.20
C VAL A 326 12.84 -16.46 12.99
N PRO A 327 14.06 -15.88 13.05
CA PRO A 327 15.04 -16.00 11.98
C PRO A 327 15.47 -17.46 11.78
N ARG A 328 15.72 -17.88 10.52
CA ARG A 328 16.22 -19.24 10.23
C ARG A 328 17.59 -19.54 10.85
N VAL A 329 18.36 -18.52 11.21
CA VAL A 329 19.62 -18.70 11.96
C VAL A 329 19.33 -19.28 13.36
N LEU A 330 18.23 -18.89 13.99
CA LEU A 330 17.82 -19.38 15.32
C LEU A 330 16.95 -20.64 15.24
N TRP A 331 16.27 -20.87 14.11
CA TRP A 331 15.51 -22.08 13.83
C TRP A 331 15.77 -22.56 12.39
N PRO A 332 16.86 -23.32 12.17
CA PRO A 332 17.27 -23.76 10.83
C PRO A 332 16.21 -24.60 10.13
N GLU A 333 15.51 -25.44 10.89
CA GLU A 333 14.44 -26.33 10.43
C GLU A 333 13.07 -25.63 10.31
N LYS A 334 13.03 -24.30 10.42
CA LYS A 334 11.78 -23.52 10.29
C LYS A 334 11.06 -23.86 8.98
N PRO A 335 9.77 -24.23 9.04
CA PRO A 335 8.99 -24.55 7.84
C PRO A 335 8.96 -23.38 6.86
N SER A 336 8.73 -23.67 5.58
CA SER A 336 8.40 -22.61 4.63
C SER A 336 7.06 -22.01 5.02
N LEU A 337 7.01 -20.68 5.14
CA LEU A 337 5.78 -19.92 5.39
C LEU A 337 5.35 -19.12 4.16
N SER A 338 6.10 -19.28 3.07
CA SER A 338 5.78 -18.75 1.74
C SER A 338 5.17 -19.88 0.95
N LEU A 339 3.87 -20.08 1.12
CA LEU A 339 3.10 -21.18 0.53
C LEU A 339 2.30 -20.70 -0.69
N GLY A 340 2.71 -19.60 -1.31
CA GLY A 340 2.00 -19.00 -2.44
C GLY A 340 1.83 -19.92 -3.65
N SER A 341 2.77 -20.86 -3.89
CA SER A 341 2.61 -21.91 -4.90
C SER A 341 1.52 -22.92 -4.52
N ASP A 342 1.47 -23.30 -3.25
CA ASP A 342 0.55 -24.31 -2.76
C ASP A 342 -0.88 -23.75 -2.73
N TYR A 343 -1.01 -22.48 -2.32
CA TYR A 343 -2.27 -21.75 -2.39
C TYR A 343 -2.75 -21.49 -3.81
N ALA A 344 -1.83 -21.28 -4.76
CA ALA A 344 -2.16 -21.14 -6.18
C ALA A 344 -2.93 -22.35 -6.69
N VAL A 345 -2.46 -23.55 -6.32
CA VAL A 345 -3.04 -24.82 -6.73
C VAL A 345 -4.31 -25.11 -5.95
N ALA A 346 -4.27 -24.96 -4.62
CA ALA A 346 -5.38 -25.33 -3.75
C ALA A 346 -6.60 -24.42 -3.92
N TYR A 347 -6.38 -23.10 -4.04
CA TYR A 347 -7.46 -22.12 -3.93
C TYR A 347 -7.58 -21.17 -5.13
N CYS A 348 -6.56 -21.06 -5.99
CA CYS A 348 -6.63 -20.18 -7.16
C CYS A 348 -6.89 -20.93 -8.47
N GLY A 349 -7.13 -22.25 -8.42
CA GLY A 349 -7.48 -23.06 -9.60
C GLY A 349 -6.34 -23.28 -10.60
N TYR A 350 -5.09 -23.03 -10.21
CA TYR A 350 -3.94 -23.27 -11.09
C TYR A 350 -3.55 -24.74 -11.12
N ALA A 351 -3.19 -25.24 -12.30
CA ALA A 351 -2.61 -26.57 -12.42
C ALA A 351 -1.19 -26.58 -11.79
N PRO A 352 -0.79 -27.65 -11.07
CA PRO A 352 0.56 -27.76 -10.50
C PRO A 352 1.68 -27.51 -11.51
N GLU A 353 1.49 -28.04 -12.73
CA GLU A 353 2.44 -27.92 -13.85
C GLU A 353 2.67 -26.47 -14.31
N ASP A 354 1.67 -25.61 -14.14
CA ASP A 354 1.71 -24.20 -14.53
C ASP A 354 2.43 -23.34 -13.48
N VAL A 355 2.44 -23.79 -12.22
CA VAL A 355 3.18 -23.18 -11.10
C VAL A 355 4.67 -23.59 -11.17
N ASP A 356 4.95 -24.87 -11.45
CA ASP A 356 6.31 -25.44 -11.48
C ASP A 356 7.16 -25.00 -12.69
N ARG A 357 6.53 -24.62 -13.81
CA ARG A 357 7.24 -24.19 -15.02
C ARG A 357 7.97 -22.85 -14.88
N GLY A 358 7.85 -22.14 -13.75
CA GLY A 358 8.73 -21.04 -13.35
C GLY A 358 8.82 -19.85 -14.32
N GLY A 359 7.98 -19.80 -15.35
CA GLY A 359 7.89 -18.65 -16.23
C GLY A 359 7.39 -17.46 -15.41
N ALA A 360 8.10 -16.33 -15.45
CA ALA A 360 7.84 -15.10 -14.72
C ALA A 360 6.48 -14.41 -15.02
N GLY A 361 5.45 -15.15 -15.45
CA GLY A 361 4.15 -14.65 -15.86
C GLY A 361 2.94 -15.54 -15.54
N VAL A 362 3.05 -16.63 -14.78
CA VAL A 362 1.91 -17.57 -14.62
C VAL A 362 1.14 -17.42 -13.30
N HIS A 363 1.78 -17.16 -12.16
CA HIS A 363 1.07 -16.93 -10.88
C HIS A 363 1.52 -15.64 -10.20
N SER A 364 0.60 -14.68 -10.03
CA SER A 364 0.85 -13.42 -9.29
C SER A 364 -0.22 -13.06 -8.27
N ALA A 365 -1.23 -13.92 -8.12
CA ALA A 365 -2.31 -13.78 -7.16
C ALA A 365 -1.89 -14.34 -5.80
N SER A 366 -2.60 -13.93 -4.76
CA SER A 366 -2.39 -14.35 -3.39
C SER A 366 -3.74 -14.53 -2.71
N ILE A 367 -3.83 -15.36 -1.67
CA ILE A 367 -5.05 -15.46 -0.86
C ILE A 367 -5.27 -14.23 0.05
N THR A 368 -4.50 -13.15 -0.16
CA THR A 368 -4.52 -11.87 0.56
C THR A 368 -4.14 -12.00 2.04
N LEU A 369 -4.11 -10.86 2.74
CA LEU A 369 -3.90 -10.82 4.20
C LEU A 369 -4.99 -11.55 5.00
N LEU A 370 -6.16 -11.80 4.39
CA LEU A 370 -7.30 -12.41 5.05
C LEU A 370 -7.31 -13.94 4.93
N GLY A 371 -6.72 -14.51 3.88
CA GLY A 371 -6.85 -15.94 3.57
C GLY A 371 -6.16 -16.86 4.60
N GLN A 372 -4.87 -16.64 4.89
CA GLN A 372 -4.14 -17.51 5.82
C GLN A 372 -4.78 -17.59 7.23
N PRO A 373 -5.25 -16.47 7.84
CA PRO A 373 -5.99 -16.53 9.09
C PRO A 373 -7.23 -17.43 9.04
N VAL A 374 -7.93 -17.47 7.90
CA VAL A 374 -9.10 -18.35 7.70
C VAL A 374 -8.65 -19.80 7.59
N ILE A 375 -7.63 -20.11 6.80
CA ILE A 375 -7.09 -21.48 6.65
C ILE A 375 -6.68 -22.06 8.01
N HIS A 376 -6.05 -21.25 8.86
CA HIS A 376 -5.49 -21.74 10.13
C HIS A 376 -6.45 -21.64 11.33
N GLY A 377 -7.57 -20.92 11.23
CA GLY A 377 -8.45 -20.72 12.38
C GLY A 377 -9.89 -20.33 12.09
N GLY A 378 -10.33 -20.54 10.85
CA GLY A 378 -11.64 -20.13 10.35
C GLY A 378 -11.91 -18.63 10.51
N LEU A 379 -13.19 -18.25 10.48
CA LEU A 379 -13.59 -16.85 10.66
C LEU A 379 -13.17 -16.27 12.03
N ALA A 380 -13.11 -17.11 13.07
CA ALA A 380 -12.64 -16.66 14.38
C ALA A 380 -11.15 -16.27 14.37
N GLY A 381 -10.31 -17.09 13.72
CA GLY A 381 -8.90 -16.82 13.48
C GLY A 381 -8.69 -15.54 12.69
N LEU A 382 -9.50 -15.32 11.64
CA LEU A 382 -9.52 -14.08 10.89
C LEU A 382 -9.78 -12.86 11.78
N ARG A 383 -10.86 -12.86 12.57
CA ARG A 383 -11.18 -11.70 13.43
C ARG A 383 -10.09 -11.39 14.46
N LEU A 384 -9.46 -12.43 15.02
CA LEU A 384 -8.33 -12.26 15.94
C LEU A 384 -7.11 -11.65 15.24
N ALA A 385 -6.78 -12.15 14.04
CA ALA A 385 -5.67 -11.65 13.23
C ALA A 385 -5.91 -10.19 12.80
N GLU A 386 -7.12 -9.85 12.34
CA GLU A 386 -7.53 -8.49 11.99
C GLU A 386 -7.39 -7.54 13.18
N ALA A 387 -7.93 -7.93 14.35
CA ALA A 387 -7.85 -7.12 15.55
C ALA A 387 -6.39 -6.90 15.98
N GLY A 388 -5.58 -7.96 16.00
CA GLY A 388 -4.16 -7.88 16.34
C GLY A 388 -3.38 -6.98 15.37
N LEU A 389 -3.63 -7.12 14.07
CA LEU A 389 -3.02 -6.30 13.03
C LEU A 389 -3.39 -4.82 13.18
N ILE A 390 -4.68 -4.51 13.26
CA ILE A 390 -5.19 -3.14 13.35
C ILE A 390 -4.67 -2.46 14.63
N LEU A 391 -4.70 -3.16 15.77
CA LEU A 391 -4.17 -2.63 17.02
C LEU A 391 -2.65 -2.37 16.94
N THR A 392 -1.89 -3.26 16.30
CA THR A 392 -0.45 -3.09 16.10
C THR A 392 -0.15 -1.88 15.21
N LEU A 393 -0.85 -1.75 14.07
CA LEU A 393 -0.68 -0.62 13.15
C LEU A 393 -1.10 0.70 13.79
N ALA A 394 -2.21 0.71 14.53
CA ALA A 394 -2.67 1.88 15.28
C ALA A 394 -1.68 2.26 16.39
N GLY A 395 -1.19 1.29 17.16
CA GLY A 395 -0.16 1.49 18.18
C GLY A 395 1.12 2.07 17.60
N ALA A 396 1.59 1.54 16.46
CA ALA A 396 2.73 2.08 15.74
C ALA A 396 2.51 3.55 15.33
N ALA A 397 1.32 3.88 14.80
CA ALA A 397 0.96 5.26 14.47
C ALA A 397 0.94 6.19 15.69
N VAL A 398 0.43 5.72 16.83
CA VAL A 398 0.42 6.47 18.10
C VAL A 398 1.83 6.74 18.62
N LEU A 399 2.75 5.80 18.46
CA LEU A 399 4.13 5.96 18.90
C LEU A 399 4.89 6.93 17.99
N ALA A 400 4.77 6.71 16.68
CA ALA A 400 5.49 7.47 15.69
C ALA A 400 5.04 8.93 15.55
N ARG A 401 3.78 9.26 15.87
CA ARG A 401 3.29 10.65 15.82
C ARG A 401 4.03 11.60 16.78
N ARG A 402 4.71 11.07 17.79
CA ARG A 402 5.41 11.88 18.80
C ARG A 402 6.65 12.56 18.24
N HIS A 403 7.22 12.05 17.14
CA HIS A 403 8.47 12.57 16.57
C HIS A 403 8.46 12.51 15.03
N PRO A 404 8.99 13.51 14.32
CA PRO A 404 9.16 13.47 12.86
C PRO A 404 9.91 12.22 12.36
N ALA A 405 10.91 11.76 13.11
CA ALA A 405 11.63 10.52 12.82
C ALA A 405 10.73 9.28 12.88
N GLY A 406 9.72 9.27 13.75
CA GLY A 406 8.71 8.20 13.81
C GLY A 406 7.81 8.20 12.57
N LEU A 407 7.41 9.37 12.07
CA LEU A 407 6.66 9.46 10.81
C LEU A 407 7.51 9.04 9.60
N ALA A 408 8.81 9.36 9.60
CA ALA A 408 9.74 8.88 8.59
C ALA A 408 9.94 7.36 8.67
N ALA A 409 9.99 6.79 9.88
CA ALA A 409 10.03 5.34 10.11
C ALA A 409 8.81 4.62 9.56
N MET A 410 7.62 5.11 9.88
CA MET A 410 6.38 4.57 9.30
C MET A 410 6.39 4.73 7.79
N ALA A 411 6.79 5.91 7.33
CA ALA A 411 7.14 6.26 5.94
C ALA A 411 7.85 5.12 5.20
N ALA A 412 8.97 4.76 5.81
CA ALA A 412 9.92 3.76 5.36
C ALA A 412 9.40 2.34 5.43
N MET A 413 8.28 2.08 6.12
CA MET A 413 7.66 0.76 6.20
C MET A 413 6.40 0.63 5.34
N MET A 414 5.84 1.74 4.84
CA MET A 414 4.62 1.75 4.02
C MET A 414 4.64 0.77 2.84
N PRO A 415 5.75 0.60 2.08
CA PRO A 415 5.80 -0.37 0.98
C PRO A 415 5.40 -1.81 1.36
N TRP A 416 5.63 -2.17 2.63
CA TRP A 416 5.30 -3.49 3.18
C TRP A 416 4.01 -3.48 3.98
N LEU A 417 3.72 -2.39 4.71
CA LEU A 417 2.55 -2.30 5.58
C LEU A 417 1.23 -2.08 4.81
N MET A 418 1.29 -1.75 3.52
CA MET A 418 0.11 -1.49 2.70
C MET A 418 -0.30 -2.65 1.79
N ASP A 419 0.54 -3.68 1.69
CA ASP A 419 0.39 -4.72 0.68
C ASP A 419 -0.65 -5.75 1.11
N PHE A 420 -1.92 -5.50 0.78
CA PHE A 420 -3.02 -6.40 1.09
C PHE A 420 -2.92 -7.75 0.38
N ASP A 421 -2.16 -7.80 -0.72
CA ASP A 421 -1.91 -8.98 -1.55
C ASP A 421 -0.80 -9.91 -1.01
N GLN A 422 -0.47 -9.80 0.28
CA GLN A 422 0.53 -10.66 0.93
C GLN A 422 -0.12 -11.71 1.81
N ASP A 423 0.54 -12.85 1.90
CA ASP A 423 0.35 -13.81 2.98
C ASP A 423 0.52 -13.11 4.34
N PHE A 424 -0.43 -13.30 5.26
CA PHE A 424 -0.42 -12.66 6.58
C PHE A 424 0.89 -12.89 7.36
N ALA A 425 1.41 -14.13 7.36
CA ALA A 425 2.66 -14.46 8.03
C ALA A 425 3.87 -13.75 7.40
N LEU A 426 3.90 -13.63 6.07
CA LEU A 426 4.94 -12.90 5.35
C LEU A 426 4.83 -11.40 5.59
N TYR A 427 3.63 -10.84 5.59
CA TYR A 427 3.37 -9.44 5.91
C TYR A 427 3.94 -9.07 7.27
N LEU A 428 3.63 -9.87 8.31
CA LEU A 428 4.14 -9.60 9.65
C LEU A 428 5.66 -9.78 9.73
N ALA A 429 6.20 -10.83 9.11
CA ALA A 429 7.64 -11.05 9.09
C ALA A 429 8.39 -9.94 8.37
N LEU A 430 7.88 -9.45 7.23
CA LEU A 430 8.45 -8.34 6.47
C LEU A 430 8.35 -7.04 7.28
N ALA A 431 7.20 -6.76 7.90
CA ALA A 431 7.05 -5.61 8.76
C ALA A 431 8.09 -5.61 9.90
N VAL A 432 8.21 -6.71 10.64
CA VAL A 432 9.15 -6.80 11.77
C VAL A 432 10.60 -6.74 11.30
N LYS A 433 10.98 -7.49 10.26
CA LYS A 433 12.34 -7.48 9.72
C LYS A 433 12.72 -6.08 9.23
N THR A 434 11.86 -5.45 8.45
CA THR A 434 12.10 -4.10 7.93
C THR A 434 12.20 -3.08 9.06
N LEU A 435 11.35 -3.16 10.09
CA LEU A 435 11.45 -2.29 11.27
C LEU A 435 12.79 -2.47 11.98
N LEU A 436 13.19 -3.71 12.28
CA LEU A 436 14.45 -4.01 12.95
C LEU A 436 15.65 -3.50 12.14
N LEU A 437 15.63 -3.75 10.84
CA LEU A 437 16.66 -3.34 9.89
C LEU A 437 16.78 -1.81 9.77
N GLN A 438 15.65 -1.09 9.80
CA GLN A 438 15.64 0.37 9.72
C GLN A 438 15.88 1.04 11.08
N SER A 439 15.65 0.34 12.19
CA SER A 439 15.68 0.92 13.54
C SER A 439 16.99 1.64 13.90
N PRO A 440 18.22 1.17 13.57
CA PRO A 440 19.44 1.88 13.95
C PRO A 440 19.53 3.25 13.29
N ILE A 441 19.12 3.34 12.02
CA ILE A 441 19.14 4.59 11.25
C ILE A 441 18.05 5.53 11.77
N LEU A 442 16.87 5.01 12.09
CA LEU A 442 15.77 5.81 12.65
C LEU A 442 16.10 6.34 14.05
N LEU A 443 16.78 5.53 14.87
CA LEU A 443 17.30 5.94 16.17
C LEU A 443 18.41 6.97 16.02
N PHE A 444 19.32 6.80 15.07
CA PHE A 444 20.37 7.77 14.77
C PHE A 444 19.78 9.09 14.24
N ALA A 445 18.86 9.04 13.28
CA ALA A 445 18.16 10.21 12.77
C ALA A 445 17.37 10.93 13.87
N GLY A 446 16.68 10.17 14.73
CA GLY A 446 15.98 10.71 15.90
C GLY A 446 16.94 11.34 16.93
N TRP A 447 18.10 10.74 17.15
CA TRP A 447 19.16 11.29 18.02
C TRP A 447 19.75 12.58 17.46
N CYS A 448 20.09 12.60 16.16
CA CYS A 448 20.53 13.80 15.46
C CYS A 448 19.47 14.90 15.57
N TRP A 449 18.19 14.56 15.38
CA TRP A 449 17.10 15.52 15.48
C TRP A 449 16.90 16.09 16.89
N ARG A 450 17.15 15.29 17.95
CA ARG A 450 17.01 15.74 19.35
C ARG A 450 18.16 16.60 19.86
N ARG A 451 19.34 16.51 19.23
CA ARG A 451 20.52 17.32 19.57
C ARG A 451 20.58 18.64 18.81
N LEU A 452 19.58 18.91 17.98
CA LEU A 452 19.36 20.11 17.20
C LEU A 452 18.06 20.78 17.65
#